data_AF-A0ABD4Z9A6-F1
#
_entry.id   AF-A0ABD4Z9A6-F1
#
_cell.length_a   1.000
_cell.length_b   1.000
_cell.length_c   1.000
_cell.angle_alpha   90.00
_cell.angle_beta   90.00
_cell.angle_gamma   90.00
#
_symmetry.space_group_name_H-M   'P 1'
#
loop_
_entity.id
_entity.type
_entity.pdbx_description
1 polymer ?
#
loop_
_entity_poly.entity_id
_entity_poly.type
_entity_poly.pdbx_seq_one_letter_code
_entity_poly.pdbx_strand_id
1 'polypeptide(L)'
;MLSNHPHERRQTSEQKFANRRNETTPISEETVASYVDALRKIFVVEDMPAWNPNLRSKTAIRSSDTRYYIDPSIAAAALGIGPNDLINDLNTFGFLFKTLCIRDLRIFADSLGGEVYHYRDKDGQECDAVIHLRNGKYGLIEIKLGGDKLIEEGVKSLKAMKEKIDTSKINEPSFLMVLTGTGDFAYCRKDGVCVVPIVCLKN
;
A
#
# COMPACT_ATOMS: atom_id res chain seq x y z
N MET A 1 -11.57 76.61 9.89
CA MET A 1 -12.18 75.30 10.24
C MET A 1 -12.33 74.52 8.95
N LEU A 2 -11.53 73.43 8.83
CA LEU A 2 -11.74 72.17 8.09
C LEU A 2 -12.19 72.24 6.61
N SER A 3 -11.65 71.52 5.64
CA SER A 3 -10.39 70.80 5.36
C SER A 3 -10.62 70.14 3.98
N ASN A 4 -9.63 70.16 3.10
CA ASN A 4 -9.59 69.43 1.82
C ASN A 4 -10.03 67.95 1.94
N HIS A 5 -10.63 67.37 0.90
CA HIS A 5 -10.24 66.05 0.34
C HIS A 5 -10.87 65.77 -1.04
N PRO A 6 -10.06 65.44 -2.07
CA PRO A 6 -10.52 64.94 -3.36
C PRO A 6 -10.08 63.48 -3.56
N HIS A 7 -10.94 62.46 -3.41
CA HIS A 7 -10.61 61.11 -3.86
C HIS A 7 -11.85 60.24 -4.05
N GLU A 8 -12.35 60.12 -5.28
CA GLU A 8 -13.20 58.98 -5.66
C GLU A 8 -13.11 58.70 -7.18
N ARG A 9 -11.88 58.45 -7.64
CA ARG A 9 -11.59 57.70 -8.87
C ARG A 9 -10.32 56.89 -8.65
N ARG A 10 -10.47 55.67 -8.11
CA ARG A 10 -9.53 54.53 -8.18
C ARG A 10 -9.92 53.44 -7.16
N GLN A 11 -11.02 52.75 -7.44
CA GLN A 11 -11.35 51.43 -6.91
C GLN A 11 -12.21 50.78 -8.01
N THR A 12 -11.95 49.61 -8.59
CA THR A 12 -10.96 48.57 -8.30
C THR A 12 -11.05 47.61 -9.48
N SER A 13 -10.04 47.63 -10.38
CA SER A 13 -9.69 46.46 -11.21
C SER A 13 -9.36 45.22 -10.36
N GLU A 14 -9.22 45.40 -9.04
CA GLU A 14 -9.03 44.37 -8.03
C GLU A 14 -10.30 43.58 -7.69
N GLN A 15 -11.51 44.05 -8.06
CA GLN A 15 -12.74 43.28 -7.84
C GLN A 15 -12.95 42.14 -8.86
N LYS A 16 -12.17 42.10 -9.95
CA LYS A 16 -12.22 41.00 -10.94
C LYS A 16 -11.27 39.84 -10.63
N PHE A 17 -10.40 39.95 -9.62
CA PHE A 17 -9.49 38.86 -9.21
C PHE A 17 -10.01 38.02 -8.04
N ALA A 18 -11.09 38.45 -7.38
CA ALA A 18 -11.60 37.79 -6.18
C ALA A 18 -12.65 36.69 -6.41
N ASN A 19 -13.04 36.40 -7.67
CA ASN A 19 -14.16 35.50 -7.96
C ASN A 19 -13.84 34.24 -8.79
N ARG A 20 -12.57 33.80 -8.85
CA ARG A 20 -12.24 32.43 -9.30
C ARG A 20 -12.16 31.47 -8.12
N ARG A 21 -13.23 31.37 -7.33
CA ARG A 21 -13.42 30.25 -6.40
C ARG A 21 -14.49 29.34 -6.97
N ASN A 22 -14.03 28.16 -7.40
CA ASN A 22 -14.78 26.92 -7.58
C ASN A 22 -15.89 26.91 -8.64
N GLU A 23 -15.50 27.05 -9.91
CA GLU A 23 -16.05 26.13 -10.91
C GLU A 23 -15.20 24.85 -10.84
N THR A 24 -15.47 23.99 -9.87
CA THR A 24 -14.85 22.66 -9.84
C THR A 24 -15.55 21.79 -10.87
N THR A 25 -15.19 21.95 -12.14
CA THR A 25 -15.40 20.88 -13.11
C THR A 25 -14.70 19.65 -12.54
N PRO A 26 -15.40 18.51 -12.35
CA PRO A 26 -14.74 17.30 -11.89
C PRO A 26 -13.61 16.97 -12.86
N ILE A 27 -12.43 16.69 -12.31
CA ILE A 27 -11.28 16.27 -13.10
C ILE A 27 -11.68 15.01 -13.89
N SER A 28 -11.43 15.00 -15.20
CA SER A 28 -11.74 13.84 -16.03
C SER A 28 -10.87 12.64 -15.64
N GLU A 29 -11.40 11.43 -15.80
CA GLU A 29 -10.62 10.19 -15.58
C GLU A 29 -9.33 10.17 -16.42
N GLU A 30 -9.38 10.71 -17.63
CA GLU A 30 -8.22 10.88 -18.51
C GLU A 30 -7.14 11.78 -17.90
N THR A 31 -7.53 12.87 -17.26
CA THR A 31 -6.58 13.77 -16.59
C THR A 31 -5.95 13.08 -15.37
N VAL A 32 -6.73 12.35 -14.58
CA VAL A 32 -6.21 11.55 -13.45
C VAL A 32 -5.23 10.50 -13.95
N ALA A 33 -5.58 9.76 -15.00
CA ALA A 33 -4.72 8.75 -15.60
C ALA A 33 -3.41 9.34 -16.12
N SER A 34 -3.45 10.52 -16.75
CA SER A 34 -2.27 11.24 -17.22
C SER A 34 -1.32 11.63 -16.07
N TYR A 35 -1.85 12.17 -14.97
CA TYR A 35 -1.03 12.50 -13.80
C TYR A 35 -0.45 11.27 -13.11
N VAL A 36 -1.25 10.21 -12.97
CA VAL A 36 -0.77 8.92 -12.46
C VAL A 36 0.37 8.38 -13.31
N ASP A 37 0.23 8.42 -14.64
CA ASP A 37 1.28 7.95 -15.55
C ASP A 37 2.55 8.81 -15.44
N ALA A 38 2.40 10.13 -15.27
CA ALA A 38 3.52 11.02 -14.99
C ALA A 38 4.24 10.63 -13.68
N LEU A 39 3.50 10.41 -12.59
CA LEU A 39 4.06 9.96 -11.30
C LEU A 39 4.78 8.62 -11.40
N ARG A 40 4.26 7.69 -12.20
CA ARG A 40 4.90 6.39 -12.47
C ARG A 40 6.21 6.57 -13.23
N LYS A 41 6.24 7.42 -14.27
CA LYS A 41 7.45 7.70 -15.07
C LYS A 41 8.58 8.35 -14.27
N ILE A 42 8.25 9.12 -13.23
CA ILE A 42 9.23 9.73 -12.33
C ILE A 42 9.46 8.91 -11.05
N PHE A 43 9.02 7.65 -11.01
CA PHE A 43 9.23 6.72 -9.90
C PHE A 43 8.69 7.21 -8.55
N VAL A 44 7.54 7.90 -8.54
CA VAL A 44 6.84 8.29 -7.30
C VAL A 44 5.87 7.20 -6.86
N VAL A 45 5.23 6.54 -7.82
CA VAL A 45 4.29 5.44 -7.57
C VAL A 45 4.69 4.20 -8.35
N GLU A 46 4.36 3.05 -7.78
CA GLU A 46 4.60 1.75 -8.37
C GLU A 46 3.40 0.83 -8.13
N ASP A 47 2.92 0.20 -9.21
CA ASP A 47 1.77 -0.70 -9.17
C ASP A 47 2.22 -2.11 -8.74
N MET A 48 1.48 -2.72 -7.81
CA MET A 48 1.68 -4.10 -7.36
C MET A 48 0.70 -5.02 -8.08
N PRO A 49 1.18 -5.93 -8.94
CA PRO A 49 0.29 -6.81 -9.70
C PRO A 49 -0.51 -7.75 -8.79
N ALA A 50 -1.68 -8.16 -9.27
CA ALA A 50 -2.48 -9.18 -8.60
C ALA A 50 -1.90 -10.58 -8.86
N TRP A 51 -1.73 -11.36 -7.80
CA TRP A 51 -1.30 -12.75 -7.88
C TRP A 51 -2.45 -13.64 -8.36
N ASN A 52 -2.22 -14.40 -9.43
CA ASN A 52 -3.19 -15.37 -9.93
C ASN A 52 -2.64 -16.80 -9.80
N PRO A 53 -3.04 -17.55 -8.76
CA PRO A 53 -2.63 -18.95 -8.60
C PRO A 53 -3.25 -19.89 -9.65
N ASN A 54 -4.28 -19.45 -10.38
CA ASN A 54 -4.91 -20.24 -11.43
C ASN A 54 -4.33 -19.90 -12.80
N LEU A 55 -3.42 -20.73 -13.31
CA LEU A 55 -2.94 -20.62 -14.69
C LEU A 55 -4.02 -20.93 -15.77
N ARG A 56 -5.29 -21.21 -15.40
CA ARG A 56 -6.38 -21.54 -16.37
C ARG A 56 -7.85 -21.36 -15.91
N SER A 57 -8.17 -20.56 -14.89
CA SER A 57 -9.57 -20.39 -14.40
C SER A 57 -10.21 -19.06 -14.80
N LYS A 58 -11.47 -19.10 -15.30
CA LYS A 58 -12.30 -17.97 -15.77
C LYS A 58 -12.88 -17.08 -14.67
N THR A 59 -12.62 -17.36 -13.40
CA THR A 59 -13.06 -16.45 -12.32
C THR A 59 -12.10 -15.27 -12.32
N ALA A 60 -12.52 -14.19 -12.98
CA ALA A 60 -11.80 -12.92 -12.93
C ALA A 60 -11.61 -12.55 -11.46
N ILE A 61 -10.38 -12.70 -10.98
CA ILE A 61 -9.88 -11.96 -9.84
C ILE A 61 -10.23 -10.50 -10.16
N ARG A 62 -10.71 -9.75 -9.16
CA ARG A 62 -10.86 -8.30 -9.30
C ARG A 62 -9.44 -7.72 -9.28
N SER A 63 -8.75 -7.92 -10.40
CA SER A 63 -7.30 -7.88 -10.61
C SER A 63 -6.86 -6.47 -10.99
N SER A 64 -7.33 -5.47 -10.25
CA SER A 64 -6.72 -4.15 -10.37
C SER A 64 -5.43 -4.18 -9.57
N ASP A 65 -4.34 -3.76 -10.19
CA ASP A 65 -3.08 -3.57 -9.47
C ASP A 65 -3.30 -2.64 -8.27
N THR A 66 -2.65 -2.95 -7.16
CA THR A 66 -2.67 -2.09 -5.99
C THR A 66 -1.52 -1.11 -6.10
N ARG A 67 -1.80 0.19 -6.11
CA ARG A 67 -0.79 1.22 -6.23
C ARG A 67 -0.18 1.58 -4.89
N TYR A 68 1.14 1.68 -4.85
CA TYR A 68 1.90 2.15 -3.69
C TYR A 68 2.75 3.36 -4.06
N TYR A 69 3.01 4.22 -3.08
CA TYR A 69 4.16 5.11 -3.15
C TYR A 69 5.44 4.28 -3.01
N ILE A 70 6.50 4.70 -3.70
CA ILE A 70 7.83 4.09 -3.54
C ILE A 70 8.39 4.28 -2.12
N ASP A 71 7.93 5.32 -1.42
CA ASP A 71 8.33 5.63 -0.05
C ASP A 71 7.14 6.19 0.75
N PRO A 72 6.85 5.65 1.94
CA PRO A 72 5.73 6.11 2.76
C PRO A 72 5.84 7.58 3.20
N SER A 73 7.05 8.16 3.24
CA SER A 73 7.24 9.58 3.58
C SER A 73 6.57 10.53 2.59
N ILE A 74 6.39 10.11 1.33
CA ILE A 74 5.68 10.91 0.31
C ILE A 74 4.21 11.11 0.72
N ALA A 75 3.55 10.03 1.15
CA ALA A 75 2.18 10.08 1.64
C ALA A 75 2.08 10.90 2.94
N ALA A 76 3.03 10.70 3.87
CA ALA A 76 3.05 11.47 5.12
C ALA A 76 3.21 12.97 4.86
N ALA A 77 4.14 13.35 3.97
CA ALA A 77 4.37 14.74 3.58
C ALA A 77 3.15 15.35 2.85
N ALA A 78 2.54 14.61 1.92
CA ALA A 78 1.35 15.07 1.19
C ALA A 78 0.14 15.29 2.10
N LEU A 79 0.00 14.50 3.17
CA LEU A 79 -1.04 14.64 4.19
C LEU A 79 -0.69 15.67 5.27
N GLY A 80 0.56 16.13 5.34
CA GLY A 80 1.03 17.05 6.38
C GLY A 80 1.06 16.43 7.78
N ILE A 81 1.24 15.11 7.89
CA ILE A 81 1.21 14.37 9.15
C ILE A 81 2.61 14.05 9.66
N GLY A 82 2.81 14.19 10.96
CA GLY A 82 4.04 13.85 11.67
C GLY A 82 3.91 12.60 12.55
N PRO A 83 4.97 12.23 13.28
CA PRO A 83 4.98 11.02 14.11
C PRO A 83 3.86 10.96 15.15
N ASN A 84 3.51 12.09 15.78
CA ASN A 84 2.44 12.14 16.77
C ASN A 84 1.07 11.85 16.15
N ASP A 85 0.82 12.32 14.93
CA ASP A 85 -0.44 12.04 14.22
C ASP A 85 -0.56 10.55 13.92
N LEU A 86 0.53 9.91 13.51
CA LEU A 86 0.57 8.47 13.22
C LEU A 86 0.37 7.61 14.47
N ILE A 87 0.94 8.01 15.60
CA ILE A 87 0.72 7.30 16.87
C ILE A 87 -0.74 7.42 17.31
N ASN A 88 -1.37 8.57 17.06
CA ASN A 88 -2.76 8.83 17.43
C ASN A 88 -3.79 8.25 16.43
N ASP A 89 -3.38 7.94 15.19
CA ASP A 89 -4.18 7.26 14.18
C ASP A 89 -3.46 6.01 13.62
N LEU A 90 -3.63 4.91 14.35
CA LEU A 90 -3.04 3.62 13.98
C LEU A 90 -3.58 3.05 12.66
N ASN A 91 -4.75 3.48 12.17
CA ASN A 91 -5.25 3.04 10.88
C ASN A 91 -4.41 3.65 9.75
N THR A 92 -4.20 4.98 9.81
CA THR A 92 -3.32 5.69 8.87
C THR A 92 -1.89 5.18 8.97
N PHE A 93 -1.38 4.97 10.18
CA PHE A 93 -0.06 4.38 10.37
C PHE A 93 0.02 2.97 9.77
N GLY A 94 -1.02 2.15 9.91
CA GLY A 94 -1.09 0.83 9.29
C GLY A 94 -0.93 0.87 7.76
N PHE A 95 -1.51 1.85 7.07
CA PHE A 95 -1.35 2.01 5.62
C PHE A 95 0.08 2.41 5.22
N LEU A 96 0.70 3.34 5.96
CA LEU A 96 2.09 3.74 5.71
C LEU A 96 3.07 2.63 6.04
N PHE A 97 2.85 1.92 7.14
CA PHE A 97 3.64 0.75 7.51
C PHE A 97 3.53 -0.35 6.47
N LYS A 98 2.33 -0.62 5.93
CA LYS A 98 2.17 -1.54 4.81
C LYS A 98 3.00 -1.12 3.61
N THR A 99 2.97 0.17 3.24
CA THR A 99 3.78 0.70 2.14
C THR A 99 5.28 0.51 2.38
N LEU A 100 5.76 0.77 3.60
CA LEU A 100 7.15 0.51 4.01
C LEU A 100 7.53 -0.97 3.80
N CYS A 101 6.71 -1.88 4.31
CA CYS A 101 6.93 -3.32 4.18
C CYS A 101 6.96 -3.77 2.73
N ILE A 102 6.04 -3.31 1.88
CA ILE A 102 6.02 -3.67 0.45
C ILE A 102 7.28 -3.19 -0.26
N ARG A 103 7.73 -1.96 -0.01
CA ARG A 103 9.00 -1.43 -0.55
C ARG A 103 10.16 -2.35 -0.19
N ASP A 104 10.30 -2.70 1.09
CA ASP A 104 11.41 -3.52 1.57
C ASP A 104 11.31 -4.96 1.02
N LEU A 105 10.11 -5.56 1.00
CA LEU A 105 9.88 -6.89 0.41
C LEU A 105 10.25 -6.93 -1.08
N ARG A 106 9.99 -5.87 -1.85
CA ARG A 106 10.39 -5.80 -3.27
C ARG A 106 11.91 -5.85 -3.41
N ILE A 107 12.64 -5.09 -2.59
CA ILE A 107 14.11 -5.07 -2.61
C ILE A 107 14.69 -6.46 -2.30
N PHE A 108 14.15 -7.14 -1.28
CA PHE A 108 14.61 -8.48 -0.89
C PHE A 108 14.13 -9.57 -1.87
N ALA A 109 12.97 -9.42 -2.49
CA ALA A 109 12.49 -10.36 -3.50
C ALA A 109 13.32 -10.25 -4.79
N ASP A 110 13.61 -9.03 -5.23
CA ASP A 110 14.39 -8.77 -6.46
C ASP A 110 15.81 -9.35 -6.37
N SER A 111 16.46 -9.24 -5.20
CA SER A 111 17.78 -9.87 -4.95
C SER A 111 17.77 -11.40 -5.12
N LEU A 112 16.60 -12.03 -4.94
CA LEU A 112 16.36 -13.46 -5.13
C LEU A 112 15.78 -13.79 -6.51
N GLY A 113 15.66 -12.80 -7.41
CA GLY A 113 15.01 -12.93 -8.72
C GLY A 113 13.50 -13.21 -8.62
N GLY A 114 12.88 -12.74 -7.54
CA GLY A 114 11.46 -12.86 -7.23
C GLY A 114 10.69 -11.56 -7.44
N GLU A 115 9.37 -11.69 -7.45
CA GLU A 115 8.43 -10.59 -7.64
C GLU A 115 7.43 -10.56 -6.48
N VAL A 116 6.88 -9.38 -6.18
CA VAL A 116 5.89 -9.18 -5.11
C VAL A 116 4.53 -8.85 -5.71
N TYR A 117 3.51 -9.57 -5.26
CA TYR A 117 2.12 -9.44 -5.70
C TYR A 117 1.18 -9.24 -4.51
N HIS A 118 -0.05 -8.81 -4.74
CA HIS A 118 -1.14 -8.91 -3.75
C HIS A 118 -2.13 -10.01 -4.13
N TYR A 119 -2.97 -10.44 -3.20
CA TYR A 119 -4.12 -11.29 -3.53
C TYR A 119 -5.40 -10.75 -2.90
N ARG A 120 -6.49 -10.78 -3.66
CA ARG A 120 -7.85 -10.55 -3.17
C ARG A 120 -8.84 -11.39 -3.98
N ASP A 121 -9.69 -12.16 -3.30
CA ASP A 121 -10.77 -12.91 -3.94
C ASP A 121 -12.13 -12.21 -3.85
N LYS A 122 -13.13 -12.79 -4.53
CA LYS A 122 -14.51 -12.28 -4.54
C LYS A 122 -15.21 -12.36 -3.19
N ASP A 123 -14.73 -13.24 -2.30
CA ASP A 123 -15.30 -13.48 -0.98
C ASP A 123 -14.66 -12.55 0.07
N GLY A 124 -13.77 -11.65 -0.36
CA GLY A 124 -13.09 -10.68 0.49
C GLY A 124 -11.87 -11.23 1.22
N GLN A 125 -11.39 -12.44 0.89
CA GLN A 125 -10.13 -12.94 1.42
C GLN A 125 -8.98 -12.17 0.77
N GLU A 126 -8.06 -11.70 1.58
CA GLU A 126 -6.90 -10.92 1.16
C GLU A 126 -5.60 -11.57 1.59
N CYS A 127 -4.53 -11.21 0.89
CA CYS A 127 -3.14 -11.40 1.31
C CYS A 127 -2.37 -10.17 0.89
N ASP A 128 -1.74 -9.52 1.86
CA ASP A 128 -1.05 -8.25 1.65
C ASP A 128 0.12 -8.39 0.67
N ALA A 129 0.88 -9.48 0.76
CA ALA A 129 1.97 -9.77 -0.17
C ALA A 129 2.13 -11.26 -0.45
N VAL A 130 2.44 -11.57 -1.71
CA VAL A 130 2.91 -12.87 -2.17
C VAL A 130 4.26 -12.67 -2.84
N ILE A 131 5.31 -13.26 -2.29
CA ILE A 131 6.61 -13.32 -2.97
C ILE A 131 6.59 -14.56 -3.85
N HIS A 132 6.84 -14.42 -5.15
CA HIS A 132 6.89 -15.53 -6.09
C HIS A 132 8.21 -15.54 -6.86
N LEU A 133 8.91 -16.67 -6.82
CA LEU A 133 10.17 -16.88 -7.52
C LEU A 133 9.95 -17.52 -8.89
N ARG A 134 10.91 -17.37 -9.80
CA ARG A 134 10.86 -17.97 -11.15
C ARG A 134 10.77 -19.50 -11.16
N ASN A 135 11.21 -20.17 -10.10
CA ASN A 135 11.12 -21.62 -9.95
C ASN A 135 9.75 -22.11 -9.43
N GLY A 136 8.76 -21.21 -9.31
CA GLY A 136 7.42 -21.54 -8.83
C GLY A 136 7.30 -21.69 -7.31
N LYS A 137 8.37 -21.46 -6.54
CA LYS A 137 8.26 -21.31 -5.09
C LYS A 137 7.65 -19.94 -4.79
N TYR A 138 6.79 -19.91 -3.78
CA TYR A 138 6.20 -18.67 -3.31
C TYR A 138 5.93 -18.72 -1.81
N GLY A 139 5.75 -17.58 -1.19
CA GLY A 139 5.35 -17.44 0.21
C GLY A 139 4.23 -16.42 0.36
N LEU A 140 3.41 -16.61 1.39
CA LEU A 140 2.27 -15.75 1.70
C LEU A 140 2.58 -14.88 2.92
N ILE A 141 2.27 -13.59 2.85
CA ILE A 141 2.63 -12.60 3.86
C ILE A 141 1.42 -11.74 4.23
N GLU A 142 1.14 -11.66 5.53
CA GLU A 142 0.22 -10.68 6.12
C GLU A 142 1.03 -9.62 6.86
N ILE A 143 0.67 -8.34 6.70
CA ILE A 143 1.36 -7.23 7.33
C ILE A 143 0.49 -6.69 8.47
N LYS A 144 1.05 -6.63 9.68
CA LYS A 144 0.35 -6.16 10.88
C LYS A 144 1.25 -5.24 11.69
N LEU A 145 0.73 -4.13 12.23
CA LEU A 145 1.54 -3.25 13.06
C LEU A 145 2.18 -3.99 14.24
N GLY A 146 1.43 -4.90 14.88
CA GLY A 146 1.95 -5.73 15.97
C GLY A 146 0.91 -6.04 17.03
N GLY A 147 1.36 -6.70 18.10
CA GLY A 147 0.52 -7.16 19.19
C GLY A 147 -0.17 -8.50 18.91
N ASP A 148 -0.32 -9.30 19.97
CA ASP A 148 -0.76 -10.69 19.89
C ASP A 148 -2.06 -10.87 19.10
N LYS A 149 -3.05 -9.98 19.33
CA LYS A 149 -4.33 -10.03 18.63
C LYS A 149 -4.18 -9.93 17.11
N LEU A 150 -3.46 -8.92 16.61
CA LEU A 150 -3.29 -8.72 15.17
C LEU A 150 -2.43 -9.82 14.55
N ILE A 151 -1.46 -10.34 15.30
CA ILE A 151 -0.65 -11.49 14.87
C ILE A 151 -1.54 -12.73 14.70
N GLU A 152 -2.39 -13.05 15.68
CA GLU A 152 -3.33 -14.19 15.57
C GLU A 152 -4.31 -14.03 14.40
N GLU A 153 -4.81 -12.81 14.15
CA GLU A 153 -5.65 -12.52 12.99
C GLU A 153 -4.92 -12.78 11.66
N GLY A 154 -3.66 -12.33 11.55
CA GLY A 154 -2.81 -12.60 10.39
C GLY A 154 -2.54 -14.10 10.18
N VAL A 155 -2.23 -14.82 11.27
CA VAL A 155 -2.04 -16.29 11.24
C VAL A 155 -3.30 -16.98 10.73
N LYS A 156 -4.48 -16.60 11.24
CA LYS A 156 -5.76 -17.18 10.82
C LYS A 156 -6.04 -16.90 9.35
N SER A 157 -5.80 -15.67 8.88
CA SER A 157 -5.96 -15.28 7.47
C SER A 157 -5.08 -16.13 6.54
N LEU A 158 -3.79 -16.26 6.87
CA LEU A 158 -2.83 -17.04 6.08
C LEU A 158 -3.18 -18.52 6.00
N LYS A 159 -3.66 -19.12 7.10
CA LYS A 159 -4.09 -20.53 7.10
C LYS A 159 -5.34 -20.74 6.25
N ALA A 160 -6.34 -19.87 6.41
CA ALA A 160 -7.55 -19.92 5.58
C ALA A 160 -7.22 -19.76 4.09
N MET A 161 -6.27 -18.90 3.75
CA MET A 161 -5.78 -18.77 2.37
C MET A 161 -5.03 -20.02 1.91
N LYS A 162 -4.14 -20.59 2.73
CA LYS A 162 -3.43 -21.84 2.39
C LYS A 162 -4.41 -22.97 2.06
N GLU A 163 -5.50 -23.10 2.81
CA GLU A 163 -6.53 -24.12 2.60
C GLU A 163 -7.32 -23.93 1.28
N LYS A 164 -7.44 -22.69 0.79
CA LYS A 164 -8.11 -22.38 -0.49
C LYS A 164 -7.24 -22.66 -1.72
N ILE A 165 -5.92 -22.81 -1.54
CA ILE A 165 -5.00 -23.01 -2.65
C ILE A 165 -5.08 -24.44 -3.17
N ASP A 166 -5.31 -24.58 -4.47
CA ASP A 166 -5.30 -25.87 -5.15
C ASP A 166 -3.86 -26.34 -5.43
N THR A 167 -3.32 -27.13 -4.50
CA THR A 167 -1.95 -27.67 -4.56
C THR A 167 -1.74 -28.74 -5.63
N SER A 168 -2.79 -29.14 -6.35
CA SER A 168 -2.66 -29.96 -7.56
C SER A 168 -2.20 -29.16 -8.78
N LYS A 169 -2.34 -27.83 -8.74
CA LYS A 169 -1.99 -26.91 -9.84
C LYS A 169 -0.76 -26.06 -9.59
N ILE A 170 -0.50 -25.73 -8.32
CA ILE A 170 0.67 -24.96 -7.90
C ILE A 170 1.31 -25.62 -6.68
N ASN A 171 2.57 -25.28 -6.39
CA ASN A 171 3.27 -25.80 -5.21
C ASN A 171 2.55 -25.42 -3.92
N GLU A 172 2.83 -26.11 -2.82
CA GLU A 172 2.50 -25.55 -1.50
C GLU A 172 3.30 -24.27 -1.22
N PRO A 173 2.73 -23.31 -0.47
CA PRO A 173 3.50 -22.15 -0.01
C PRO A 173 4.75 -22.61 0.74
N SER A 174 5.90 -22.10 0.35
CA SER A 174 7.19 -22.40 0.98
C SER A 174 7.27 -21.84 2.41
N PHE A 175 6.52 -20.78 2.69
CA PHE A 175 6.34 -20.24 4.03
C PHE A 175 5.03 -19.45 4.15
N LEU A 176 4.58 -19.29 5.40
CA LEU A 176 3.56 -18.33 5.81
C LEU A 176 4.22 -17.35 6.78
N MET A 177 4.04 -16.06 6.57
CA MET A 177 4.69 -15.02 7.39
C MET A 177 3.72 -13.94 7.83
N VAL A 178 3.73 -13.61 9.13
CA VAL A 178 3.20 -12.35 9.61
C VAL A 178 4.37 -11.38 9.78
N LEU A 179 4.43 -10.37 8.93
CA LEU A 179 5.42 -9.30 8.98
C LEU A 179 4.92 -8.19 9.92
N THR A 180 5.69 -7.89 10.96
CA THR A 180 5.25 -7.00 12.04
C THR A 180 6.15 -5.79 12.28
N GLY A 181 5.56 -4.68 12.75
CA GLY A 181 6.29 -3.47 13.14
C GLY A 181 6.87 -3.53 14.56
N THR A 182 6.53 -4.56 15.34
CA THR A 182 6.96 -4.71 16.73
C THR A 182 7.69 -6.03 16.97
N GLY A 183 8.62 -6.04 17.91
CA GLY A 183 9.34 -7.23 18.35
C GLY A 183 10.81 -7.20 17.94
N ASP A 184 11.63 -7.92 18.71
CA ASP A 184 13.10 -7.86 18.59
C ASP A 184 13.68 -9.02 17.76
N PHE A 185 12.94 -10.12 17.65
CA PHE A 185 13.42 -11.35 17.02
C PHE A 185 12.35 -12.00 16.16
N ALA A 186 12.78 -12.53 15.01
CA ALA A 186 11.95 -13.40 14.19
C ALA A 186 11.86 -14.81 14.82
N TYR A 187 10.67 -15.41 14.80
CA TYR A 187 10.46 -16.77 15.29
C TYR A 187 9.40 -17.48 14.46
N CYS A 188 9.47 -18.82 14.39
CA CYS A 188 8.41 -19.62 13.78
C CYS A 188 7.61 -20.32 14.87
N ARG A 189 6.28 -20.21 14.75
CA ARG A 189 5.32 -20.78 15.69
C ARG A 189 5.21 -22.29 15.46
N LYS A 190 4.64 -22.99 16.44
CA LYS A 190 4.40 -24.45 16.37
C LYS A 190 3.51 -24.86 15.20
N ASP A 191 2.70 -23.94 14.68
CA ASP A 191 1.81 -24.15 13.55
C ASP A 191 2.43 -23.81 12.19
N GLY A 192 3.75 -23.56 12.15
CA GLY A 192 4.52 -23.34 10.92
C GLY A 192 4.45 -21.92 10.35
N VAL A 193 3.73 -21.00 11.00
CA VAL A 193 3.71 -19.58 10.59
C VAL A 193 4.87 -18.84 11.26
N CYS A 194 5.66 -18.11 10.47
CA CYS A 194 6.74 -17.30 10.99
C CYS A 194 6.26 -15.87 11.29
N VAL A 195 6.64 -15.35 12.45
CA VAL A 195 6.37 -13.97 12.85
C VAL A 195 7.71 -13.24 12.76
N VAL A 196 7.77 -12.23 11.91
CA VAL A 196 9.02 -11.58 11.52
C VAL A 196 8.86 -10.07 11.71
N PRO A 197 9.58 -9.45 12.66
CA PRO A 197 9.67 -8.00 12.73
C PRO A 197 10.34 -7.44 11.48
N ILE A 198 9.89 -6.28 10.99
CA ILE A 198 10.43 -5.62 9.79
C ILE A 198 11.95 -5.40 9.91
N VAL A 199 12.42 -5.09 11.12
CA VAL A 199 13.84 -4.88 11.44
C VAL A 199 14.69 -6.14 11.31
N CYS A 200 14.07 -7.31 11.21
CA CYS A 200 14.77 -8.59 11.01
C CYS A 200 14.94 -8.95 9.52
N LEU A 201 14.31 -8.22 8.60
CA LEU A 201 14.50 -8.46 7.17
C LEU A 201 15.92 -8.04 6.74
N LYS A 202 16.58 -8.92 5.98
CA LYS A 202 17.93 -8.71 5.47
C LYS A 202 18.18 -9.59 4.24
N ASN A 203 19.14 -9.18 3.41
CA ASN A 203 19.78 -10.02 2.40
C ASN A 203 20.91 -10.85 3.03
#